data_AF-B7G7J6-F1
#
_entry.id   AF-B7G7J6-F1
#
_cell.length_a   1.000
_cell.length_b   1.000
_cell.length_c   1.000
_cell.angle_alpha   90.00
_cell.angle_beta   90.00
_cell.angle_gamma   90.00
#
_symmetry.space_group_name_H-M   'P 1'
#
loop_
_entity.id
_entity.type
_entity.pdbx_description
1 polymer ?
#
loop_
_entity_poly.entity_id
_entity_poly.type
_entity_poly.pdbx_seq_one_letter_code
_entity_poly.pdbx_strand_id
1 'polypeptide(L)'
;MGVPKFFRWLSERYPKVIQRHGCPPNAETTQEHFGTDPPANMPKPDPLSTCGLAPEIDRLYIDMNGIIHGCSHNNSEAEENGEEGVANISEDEIFRNICYYLDRVVKDIAKPKQLVYMAIDGVAPRAKLNQQRSRRYRSGKEGEIERTVYD
;
A
#
# COMPACT_ATOMS: atom_id res chain seq x y z
N MET A 1 17.91 0.33 12.26
CA MET A 1 16.58 -0.18 12.66
C MET A 1 15.68 -0.21 11.43
N GLY A 2 14.98 -1.31 11.16
CA GLY A 2 14.04 -1.37 10.03
C GLY A 2 12.74 -0.63 10.34
N VAL A 3 12.00 -0.21 9.31
CA VAL A 3 10.70 0.48 9.44
C VAL A 3 9.76 -0.25 10.40
N PRO A 4 9.60 -1.59 10.36
CA PRO A 4 8.71 -2.29 11.28
C PRO A 4 9.12 -2.20 12.75
N LYS A 5 10.44 -2.23 13.04
CA LYS A 5 10.96 -2.13 14.41
C LYS A 5 10.73 -0.73 15.00
N PHE A 6 10.93 0.30 14.18
CA PHE A 6 10.68 1.68 14.60
C PHE A 6 9.18 1.93 14.79
N PHE A 7 8.35 1.47 13.85
CA PHE A 7 6.90 1.56 13.96
C PHE A 7 6.40 0.88 15.24
N ARG A 8 6.82 -0.36 15.50
CA ARG A 8 6.48 -1.09 16.73
C ARG A 8 6.84 -0.31 17.99
N TRP A 9 8.08 0.19 18.07
CA TRP A 9 8.53 0.98 19.21
C TRP A 9 7.68 2.24 19.42
N LEU A 10 7.30 2.92 18.33
CA LEU A 10 6.45 4.11 18.39
C LEU A 10 5.05 3.78 18.92
N SER A 11 4.45 2.69 18.41
CA SER A 11 3.13 2.22 18.83
C SER A 11 3.09 1.81 20.30
N GLU A 12 4.12 1.11 20.78
CA GLU A 12 4.23 0.68 22.17
C GLU A 12 4.45 1.87 23.11
N ARG A 13 5.24 2.86 22.69
CA ARG A 13 5.58 4.02 23.53
C ARG A 13 4.50 5.10 23.53
N TYR A 14 3.80 5.31 22.42
CA TYR A 14 2.75 6.33 22.26
C TYR A 14 1.49 5.71 21.63
N PRO A 15 0.71 4.93 22.40
CA PRO A 15 -0.41 4.15 21.86
C PRO A 15 -1.53 5.00 21.25
N LYS A 16 -1.63 6.28 21.64
CA LYS A 16 -2.65 7.22 21.11
C LYS A 16 -2.33 7.80 19.73
N VAL A 17 -1.10 7.59 19.21
CA VAL A 17 -0.67 8.11 17.90
C VAL A 17 -1.33 7.35 16.76
N ILE A 18 -1.64 6.07 16.96
CA ILE A 18 -2.29 5.24 15.94
C ILE A 18 -3.78 5.19 16.24
N GLN A 19 -4.57 5.63 15.27
CA GLN A 19 -6.03 5.53 15.30
C GLN A 19 -6.46 4.85 14.01
N ARG A 20 -7.24 3.78 14.13
CA ARG A 20 -7.79 3.08 12.97
C ARG A 20 -9.00 3.86 12.47
N HIS A 21 -8.84 4.59 11.38
CA HIS A 21 -9.97 5.22 10.74
C HIS A 21 -10.73 4.19 9.90
N GLY A 22 -11.94 3.81 10.33
CA GLY A 22 -12.77 2.88 9.56
C GLY A 22 -13.45 3.57 8.40
N CYS A 23 -12.80 3.57 7.23
CA CYS A 23 -13.41 4.00 5.98
C CYS A 23 -13.57 2.76 5.09
N PRO A 24 -14.72 2.06 5.15
CA PRO A 24 -14.94 0.94 4.25
C PRO A 24 -14.91 1.41 2.79
N PRO A 25 -14.45 0.56 1.85
CA PRO A 25 -14.65 0.73 0.43
C PRO A 25 -16.07 1.19 0.11
N ASN A 26 -16.15 2.32 -0.58
CA ASN A 26 -17.37 2.87 -1.14
C ASN A 26 -17.81 1.98 -2.30
N ALA A 27 -19.12 1.68 -2.34
CA ALA A 27 -19.71 0.86 -3.38
C ALA A 27 -19.51 1.50 -4.76
N GLU A 28 -19.63 2.83 -4.86
CA GLU A 28 -19.44 3.57 -6.11
C GLU A 28 -18.03 3.39 -6.68
N THR A 29 -16.99 3.59 -5.85
CA THR A 29 -15.59 3.44 -6.27
C THR A 29 -15.27 2.00 -6.67
N THR A 30 -15.84 1.02 -5.97
CA THR A 30 -15.58 -0.41 -6.27
C THR A 30 -16.27 -0.81 -7.58
N GLN A 31 -17.50 -0.33 -7.78
CA GLN A 31 -18.26 -0.56 -9.00
C GLN A 31 -17.60 0.11 -10.22
N GLU A 32 -17.03 1.31 -10.07
CA GLU A 32 -16.33 2.03 -11.13
C GLU A 32 -15.11 1.26 -11.66
N HIS A 33 -14.30 0.70 -10.75
CA HIS A 33 -13.02 0.07 -11.13
C HIS A 33 -13.10 -1.44 -11.37
N PHE A 34 -13.98 -2.15 -10.67
CA PHE A 34 -14.09 -3.62 -10.74
C PHE A 34 -15.46 -4.13 -11.17
N GLY A 35 -16.48 -3.27 -11.26
CA GLY A 35 -17.84 -3.67 -11.59
C GLY A 35 -18.51 -4.55 -10.53
N THR A 36 -17.95 -4.60 -9.33
CA THR A 36 -18.40 -5.44 -8.22
C THR A 36 -18.67 -4.63 -6.97
N ASP A 37 -19.53 -5.15 -6.10
CA ASP A 37 -19.77 -4.59 -4.77
C ASP A 37 -18.57 -4.84 -3.84
N PRO A 38 -18.36 -3.98 -2.83
CA PRO A 38 -17.37 -4.20 -1.78
C PRO A 38 -17.55 -5.56 -1.09
N PRO A 39 -16.46 -6.21 -0.66
CA PRO A 39 -16.55 -7.47 0.07
C PRO A 39 -17.40 -7.32 1.34
N ALA A 40 -18.36 -8.24 1.54
CA ALA A 40 -19.36 -8.15 2.60
C ALA A 40 -18.78 -8.28 4.04
N ASN A 41 -17.65 -8.97 4.20
CA ASN A 41 -17.05 -9.26 5.50
C ASN A 41 -15.82 -8.37 5.78
N MET A 42 -16.05 -7.07 5.99
CA MET A 42 -14.97 -6.17 6.40
C MET A 42 -14.88 -6.00 7.92
N PRO A 43 -13.66 -5.90 8.48
CA PRO A 43 -13.49 -5.64 9.90
C PRO A 43 -14.17 -4.32 10.27
N LYS A 44 -15.00 -4.36 11.31
CA LYS A 44 -15.76 -3.19 11.77
C LYS A 44 -14.79 -2.07 12.18
N PRO A 45 -15.14 -0.79 11.94
CA PRO A 45 -14.38 0.35 12.44
C PRO A 45 -14.12 0.25 13.95
N ASP A 46 -13.03 0.85 14.41
CA ASP A 46 -12.87 1.10 15.84
C ASP A 46 -14.02 2.02 16.32
N PRO A 47 -14.76 1.71 17.40
CA PRO A 47 -15.82 2.57 17.92
C PRO A 47 -15.38 4.02 18.19
N LEU A 48 -14.09 4.25 18.49
CA LEU A 48 -13.55 5.60 18.65
C LEU A 48 -13.39 6.36 17.33
N SER A 49 -13.24 5.64 16.22
CA SER A 49 -13.18 6.23 14.87
C SER A 49 -14.52 6.73 14.35
N THR A 50 -15.62 6.24 14.93
CA THR A 50 -16.97 6.77 14.70
C THR A 50 -17.29 8.01 15.54
N CYS A 51 -16.53 8.27 16.62
CA CYS A 51 -16.75 9.41 17.51
C CYS A 51 -15.94 10.66 17.13
N GLY A 52 -14.86 10.51 16.36
CA GLY A 52 -14.09 11.63 15.83
C GLY A 52 -14.32 11.76 14.33
N LEU A 53 -14.83 12.91 13.86
CA LEU A 53 -14.61 13.27 12.46
C LEU A 53 -13.10 13.20 12.21
N ALA A 54 -12.67 12.50 11.15
CA ALA A 54 -11.31 12.68 10.66
C ALA A 54 -11.06 14.18 10.52
N PRO A 55 -9.91 14.70 10.97
CA PRO A 55 -9.61 16.10 10.82
C PRO A 55 -9.68 16.46 9.34
N GLU A 56 -10.19 17.64 9.04
CA GLU A 56 -10.22 18.12 7.66
C GLU A 56 -8.78 18.23 7.13
N ILE A 57 -8.53 17.65 5.97
CA ILE A 57 -7.22 17.67 5.33
C ILE A 57 -7.25 18.73 4.23
N ASP A 58 -6.33 19.69 4.28
CA ASP A 58 -6.15 20.65 3.19
C ASP A 58 -5.25 20.09 2.09
N ARG A 59 -4.15 19.43 2.49
CA ARG A 59 -3.08 19.01 1.59
C ARG A 59 -2.66 17.57 1.86
N LEU A 60 -2.72 16.74 0.84
CA LEU A 60 -2.34 15.34 0.87
C LEU A 60 -1.09 15.13 0.01
N TYR A 61 -0.09 14.43 0.57
CA TYR A 61 1.16 14.07 -0.12
C TYR A 61 1.24 12.56 -0.22
N ILE A 62 1.46 12.04 -1.41
CA ILE A 62 1.45 10.61 -1.72
C ILE A 62 2.81 10.22 -2.30
N ASP A 63 3.49 9.27 -1.65
CA ASP A 63 4.63 8.57 -2.22
C ASP A 63 4.11 7.43 -3.11
N MET A 64 4.17 7.64 -4.42
CA MET A 64 3.64 6.70 -5.41
C MET A 64 4.41 5.39 -5.46
N ASN A 65 5.69 5.37 -5.08
CA ASN A 65 6.48 4.15 -5.18
C ASN A 65 5.96 3.06 -4.25
N GLY A 66 5.40 3.45 -3.09
CA GLY A 66 4.75 2.52 -2.17
C GLY A 66 3.49 1.89 -2.77
N ILE A 67 2.65 2.70 -3.44
CA ILE A 67 1.42 2.23 -4.09
C ILE A 67 1.77 1.34 -5.28
N ILE A 68 2.65 1.80 -6.16
CA ILE A 68 3.06 1.04 -7.35
C ILE A 68 3.67 -0.30 -6.95
N HIS A 69 4.52 -0.34 -5.93
CA HIS A 69 5.08 -1.59 -5.42
C HIS A 69 3.98 -2.52 -4.89
N GLY A 70 3.03 -1.99 -4.10
CA GLY A 70 1.92 -2.78 -3.56
C GLY A 70 0.97 -3.32 -4.63
N CYS A 71 0.72 -2.57 -5.70
CA CYS A 71 -0.17 -2.98 -6.79
C CYS A 71 0.51 -3.87 -7.84
N SER A 72 1.85 -3.96 -7.85
CA SER A 72 2.61 -4.80 -8.79
C SER A 72 3.01 -6.16 -8.22
N HIS A 73 2.86 -6.37 -6.91
CA HIS A 73 3.17 -7.64 -6.25
C HIS A 73 1.90 -8.19 -5.61
N ASN A 74 1.42 -9.35 -6.09
CA ASN A 74 0.25 -10.03 -5.53
C ASN A 74 0.60 -10.66 -4.17
N ASN A 75 0.49 -9.88 -3.10
CA ASN A 75 0.78 -10.37 -1.76
C ASN A 75 -0.36 -11.22 -1.15
N SER A 76 -1.54 -11.28 -1.81
CA SER A 76 -2.74 -11.90 -1.25
C SER A 76 -3.11 -13.27 -1.84
N GLU A 77 -2.67 -13.62 -3.05
CA GLU A 77 -3.06 -14.88 -3.69
C GLU A 77 -1.98 -15.98 -3.59
N ALA A 78 -0.70 -15.60 -3.44
CA ALA A 78 0.40 -16.54 -3.30
C ALA A 78 0.46 -17.20 -1.90
N GLU A 79 -0.02 -16.52 -0.85
CA GLU A 79 0.04 -17.04 0.53
C GLU A 79 -1.07 -18.06 0.86
N GLU A 80 -2.22 -18.03 0.17
CA GLU A 80 -3.34 -18.94 0.49
C GLU A 80 -3.33 -20.27 -0.28
N ASN A 81 -2.66 -20.36 -1.43
CA ASN A 81 -2.66 -21.56 -2.27
C ASN A 81 -1.31 -22.31 -2.35
N GLY A 82 -0.25 -21.84 -1.68
CA GLY A 82 1.07 -22.49 -1.72
C GLY A 82 1.71 -22.53 -3.11
N GLU A 83 1.14 -21.82 -4.08
CA GLU A 83 1.73 -21.58 -5.39
C GLU A 83 2.42 -20.21 -5.33
N GLU A 84 3.70 -20.20 -4.97
CA GLU A 84 4.61 -19.07 -5.20
C GLU A 84 4.91 -18.93 -6.70
N GLY A 85 3.85 -18.89 -7.51
CA GLY A 85 3.93 -18.42 -8.88
C GLY A 85 3.79 -16.91 -8.86
N VAL A 86 4.75 -16.20 -9.44
CA VAL A 86 4.53 -14.81 -9.88
C VAL A 86 3.35 -14.85 -10.83
N ALA A 87 2.13 -14.64 -10.31
CA ALA A 87 0.97 -14.45 -11.15
C ALA A 87 1.32 -13.29 -12.08
N ASN A 88 1.39 -13.56 -13.39
CA ASN A 88 1.73 -12.57 -14.41
C ASN A 88 0.58 -11.56 -14.48
N ILE A 89 0.54 -10.64 -13.52
CA ILE A 89 -0.39 -9.53 -13.47
C ILE A 89 -0.12 -8.64 -14.69
N SER A 90 -1.17 -8.37 -15.46
CA SER A 90 -1.04 -7.53 -16.66
C SER A 90 -0.77 -6.07 -16.27
N GLU A 91 -0.09 -5.31 -17.15
CA GLU A 91 0.12 -3.87 -16.91
C GLU A 91 -1.21 -3.11 -16.75
N ASP A 92 -2.23 -3.49 -17.52
CA ASP A 92 -3.58 -2.92 -17.43
C ASP A 92 -4.22 -3.17 -16.06
N GLU A 93 -3.98 -4.35 -15.48
CA GLU A 93 -4.45 -4.69 -14.14
C GLU A 93 -3.69 -3.94 -13.04
N ILE A 94 -2.36 -3.83 -13.16
CA ILE A 94 -1.56 -3.00 -12.25
C ILE A 94 -2.08 -1.56 -12.28
N PHE A 95 -2.33 -1.00 -13.47
CA PHE A 95 -2.79 0.37 -13.62
C PHE A 95 -4.18 0.57 -13.04
N ARG A 96 -5.12 -0.36 -13.29
CA ARG A 96 -6.45 -0.38 -12.66
C ARG A 96 -6.37 -0.41 -11.14
N ASN A 97 -5.50 -1.26 -10.58
CA ASN A 97 -5.29 -1.35 -9.13
C ASN A 97 -4.71 -0.05 -8.54
N ILE A 98 -3.77 0.61 -9.25
CA ILE A 98 -3.23 1.91 -8.84
C ILE A 98 -4.34 2.97 -8.82
N CYS A 99 -5.15 3.06 -9.89
CA CYS A 99 -6.24 4.02 -9.99
C CYS A 99 -7.28 3.83 -8.87
N TYR A 100 -7.70 2.58 -8.63
CA TYR A 100 -8.59 2.27 -7.53
C TYR A 100 -8.01 2.68 -6.16
N TYR A 101 -6.74 2.36 -5.90
CA TYR A 101 -6.09 2.70 -4.63
C TYR A 101 -5.99 4.22 -4.42
N LEU A 102 -5.68 4.97 -5.48
CA LEU A 102 -5.67 6.43 -5.44
C LEU A 102 -7.06 7.01 -5.15
N ASP A 103 -8.08 6.54 -5.84
CA ASP A 103 -9.46 7.00 -5.63
C ASP A 103 -9.93 6.70 -4.19
N ARG A 104 -9.62 5.52 -3.68
CA ARG A 104 -9.87 5.15 -2.29
C ARG A 104 -9.22 6.12 -1.31
N VAL A 105 -7.94 6.43 -1.50
CA VAL A 105 -7.21 7.32 -0.60
C VAL A 105 -7.71 8.76 -0.72
N VAL A 106 -7.89 9.27 -1.93
CA VAL A 106 -8.19 10.68 -2.20
C VAL A 106 -9.68 10.99 -2.03
N LYS A 107 -10.56 10.26 -2.72
CA LYS A 107 -12.00 10.55 -2.76
C LYS A 107 -12.71 10.10 -1.49
N ASP A 108 -12.34 8.95 -0.95
CA ASP A 108 -13.14 8.33 0.10
C ASP A 108 -12.58 8.51 1.51
N ILE A 109 -11.25 8.45 1.66
CA ILE A 109 -10.58 8.52 2.97
C ILE A 109 -10.17 9.96 3.31
N ALA A 110 -9.25 10.55 2.54
CA ALA A 110 -8.57 11.78 2.93
C ALA A 110 -9.35 13.05 2.57
N LYS A 111 -10.09 13.05 1.45
CA LYS A 111 -10.92 14.18 0.97
C LYS A 111 -10.22 15.55 1.08
N PRO A 112 -9.03 15.73 0.47
CA PRO A 112 -8.25 16.96 0.61
C PRO A 112 -8.93 18.16 -0.05
N LYS A 113 -8.93 19.31 0.61
CA LYS A 113 -9.63 20.53 0.15
C LYS A 113 -8.86 21.39 -0.84
N GLN A 114 -7.52 21.35 -0.81
CA GLN A 114 -6.68 22.30 -1.56
C GLN A 114 -5.69 21.63 -2.51
N LEU A 115 -4.98 20.59 -2.05
CA LEU A 115 -3.89 20.00 -2.82
C LEU A 115 -3.79 18.49 -2.65
N VAL A 116 -3.63 17.79 -3.76
CA VAL A 116 -3.08 16.44 -3.83
C VAL A 116 -1.74 16.53 -4.54
N TYR A 117 -0.67 16.08 -3.89
CA TYR A 117 0.67 16.01 -4.47
C TYR A 117 1.11 14.55 -4.55
N MET A 118 1.25 14.03 -5.76
CA MET A 118 1.72 12.67 -6.03
C MET A 118 3.18 12.73 -6.46
N ALA A 119 4.06 12.09 -5.69
CA ALA A 119 5.50 12.06 -5.93
C ALA A 119 5.95 10.68 -6.39
N ILE A 120 6.63 10.61 -7.53
CA ILE A 120 7.29 9.41 -8.04
C ILE A 120 8.80 9.61 -7.88
N ASP A 121 9.54 8.57 -7.48
CA ASP A 121 11.00 8.68 -7.31
C ASP A 121 11.67 8.92 -8.66
N GLY A 122 12.36 10.06 -8.77
CA GLY A 122 13.29 10.34 -9.86
C GLY A 122 14.71 9.82 -9.58
N VAL A 123 15.70 10.39 -10.26
CA VAL A 123 17.10 10.06 -10.02
C VAL A 123 17.51 10.52 -8.62
N ALA A 124 17.97 9.58 -7.80
CA ALA A 124 18.36 9.83 -6.41
C ALA A 124 19.86 10.18 -6.27
N PRO A 125 20.28 10.86 -5.18
CA PRO A 125 21.69 11.10 -4.87
C PRO A 125 22.50 9.81 -4.69
N ARG A 126 23.82 9.88 -4.91
CA ARG A 126 24.74 8.71 -4.90
C ARG A 126 24.61 7.83 -3.65
N ALA A 127 24.48 8.44 -2.47
CA ALA A 127 24.31 7.69 -1.22
C ALA A 127 23.06 6.79 -1.25
N LYS A 128 21.94 7.32 -1.75
CA LYS A 128 20.69 6.57 -1.90
C LYS A 128 20.78 5.52 -3.00
N LEU A 129 21.43 5.83 -4.12
CA LEU A 129 21.68 4.86 -5.20
C LEU A 129 22.49 3.66 -4.71
N ASN A 130 23.54 3.88 -3.91
CA ASN A 130 24.30 2.80 -3.31
C ASN A 130 23.41 1.93 -2.40
N GLN A 131 22.57 2.55 -1.56
CA GLN A 131 21.63 1.83 -0.71
C GLN A 131 20.61 1.02 -1.53
N GLN A 132 20.02 1.59 -2.59
CA GLN A 132 19.09 0.90 -3.47
C GLN A 132 19.78 -0.25 -4.20
N ARG A 133 21.00 -0.04 -4.71
CA ARG A 133 21.80 -1.07 -5.39
C ARG A 133 22.10 -2.25 -4.46
N SER A 134 22.54 -1.99 -3.22
CA SER A 134 22.80 -3.05 -2.24
C SER A 134 21.54 -3.80 -1.80
N ARG A 135 20.35 -3.17 -1.86
CA ARG A 135 19.07 -3.86 -1.63
C ARG A 135 18.73 -4.77 -2.82
N ARG A 136 18.72 -4.23 -4.04
CA ARG A 136 18.41 -4.99 -5.26
C ARG A 136 19.35 -6.18 -5.47
N TYR A 137 20.65 -6.01 -5.19
CA TYR A 137 21.62 -7.10 -5.30
C TYR A 137 21.33 -8.27 -4.33
N ARG A 138 20.88 -7.97 -3.10
CA ARG A 138 20.52 -9.02 -2.14
C ARG A 138 19.26 -9.78 -2.56
N SER A 139 18.20 -9.06 -2.93
CA SER A 139 16.96 -9.68 -3.40
C SER A 139 17.16 -10.53 -4.66
N GLY A 140 18.00 -10.07 -5.61
CA GLY A 140 18.35 -10.86 -6.79
C GLY A 140 19.10 -12.15 -6.46
N LYS A 141 20.07 -12.08 -5.53
CA LYS A 141 20.82 -13.26 -5.10
C LYS A 141 19.97 -14.25 -4.29
N GLU A 142 19.07 -13.75 -3.45
CA GLU A 142 18.10 -14.57 -2.72
C GLU A 142 17.17 -15.31 -3.70
N GLY A 143 16.62 -14.64 -4.71
CA GLY A 143 15.78 -15.28 -5.73
C GLY A 143 16.52 -16.20 -6.71
N GLU A 144 17.84 -16.08 -6.87
CA GLU A 144 18.66 -17.09 -7.56
C GLU A 144 18.85 -18.33 -6.71
N ILE A 145 19.20 -18.17 -5.42
CA ILE A 145 19.38 -19.29 -4.49
C ILE A 145 18.09 -20.09 -4.37
N GLU A 146 16.95 -19.42 -4.22
CA GLU A 146 15.63 -20.06 -4.11
C GLU A 146 15.32 -20.93 -5.32
N ARG A 147 15.50 -20.41 -6.54
CA ARG A 147 15.34 -21.21 -7.78
C ARG A 147 16.27 -22.41 -7.82
N THR A 148 17.51 -22.27 -7.38
CA THR A 148 18.50 -23.36 -7.45
C THR A 148 18.29 -24.43 -6.37
N VAL A 149 17.60 -24.11 -5.28
CA VAL A 149 17.33 -25.06 -4.18
C VAL A 149 16.08 -25.91 -4.44
N TYR A 150 15.15 -25.40 -5.24
CA TYR A 150 13.89 -26.07 -5.57
C TYR A 150 13.84 -26.71 -6.98
N ASP A 151 14.91 -26.57 -7.77
CA ASP A 151 15.20 -27.36 -8.98
C ASP A 151 15.99 -28.65 -8.63
#